data_AF-A0A7W7XYJ9-F1
#
_entry.id   AF-A0A7W7XYJ9-F1
#
_cell.length_a   1.000
_cell.length_b   1.000
_cell.length_c   1.000
_cell.angle_alpha   90.00
_cell.angle_beta   90.00
_cell.angle_gamma   90.00
#
_symmetry.space_group_name_H-M   'P 1'
#
loop_
_entity.id
_entity.type
_entity.pdbx_description
1 polymer ?
#
loop_
_entity_poly.entity_id
_entity_poly.type
_entity_poly.pdbx_seq_one_letter_code
_entity_poly.pdbx_strand_id
1 'polypeptide(L)'
;MRASISRLWRWLRRPSAGVAAGTLLGAGFIAAIVFAAGFTGFVEYTNTMPFCTSCHEMREFVYAEYRESPHYRNNSGVSATCADCHVPRAFVPKLARKIKATFVEVPSHLLGRIDTPEKFEAHRGRLAESVWAAMKANDSRECRACHDPMQMTLETQKPRARARHLDAQVSGETCIDCHQGIAHKLPARPEAAEEEDFTL
;
A
#
# COMPACT_ATOMS: atom_id res chain seq x y z
N MET A 1 46.10 -5.12 42.87
CA MET A 1 45.20 -4.61 41.80
C MET A 1 45.32 -5.37 40.47
N ARG A 2 46.51 -5.55 39.87
CA ARG A 2 46.68 -6.23 38.56
C ARG A 2 46.15 -7.67 38.49
N ALA A 3 46.29 -8.45 39.57
CA ALA A 3 45.84 -9.84 39.62
C ALA A 3 44.31 -10.02 39.58
N SER A 4 43.55 -9.10 40.21
CA SER A 4 42.08 -9.14 40.21
C SER A 4 41.49 -8.74 38.86
N ILE A 5 42.11 -7.75 38.19
CA ILE A 5 41.77 -7.37 36.81
C ILE A 5 42.05 -8.52 35.84
N SER A 6 43.18 -9.23 35.99
CA SER A 6 43.52 -10.40 35.14
C SER A 6 42.61 -11.62 35.32
N ARG A 7 41.95 -11.75 36.49
CA ARG A 7 40.99 -12.82 36.79
C ARG A 7 39.60 -12.48 36.25
N LEU A 8 39.15 -11.25 36.46
CA LEU A 8 37.91 -10.74 35.86
C LEU A 8 37.97 -10.83 34.32
N TRP A 9 39.10 -10.47 33.71
CA TRP A 9 39.32 -10.58 32.27
C TRP A 9 39.31 -12.01 31.73
N ARG A 10 39.84 -12.98 32.49
CA ARG A 10 39.80 -14.42 32.12
C ARG A 10 38.41 -15.02 32.26
N TRP A 11 37.65 -14.63 33.28
CA TRP A 11 36.25 -15.04 33.46
C TRP A 11 35.36 -14.46 32.37
N LEU A 12 35.56 -13.18 32.01
CA LEU A 12 34.83 -12.52 30.93
C LEU A 12 35.16 -13.11 29.54
N ARG A 13 36.41 -13.56 29.31
CA ARG A 13 36.84 -14.20 28.05
C ARG A 13 36.50 -15.70 27.96
N ARG A 14 36.04 -16.32 29.04
CA ARG A 14 35.62 -17.73 29.09
C ARG A 14 34.33 -17.86 29.91
N PRO A 15 33.22 -17.24 29.44
CA PRO A 15 31.93 -17.41 30.10
C PRO A 15 31.57 -18.91 30.12
N SER A 16 30.90 -19.35 31.17
CA SER A 16 30.30 -20.69 31.16
C SER A 16 29.30 -20.78 30.00
N ALA A 17 29.14 -21.98 29.44
CA ALA A 17 28.23 -22.19 28.30
C ALA A 17 26.82 -21.61 28.56
N GLY A 18 26.33 -21.68 29.82
CA GLY A 18 25.05 -21.10 30.23
C GLY A 18 25.02 -19.56 30.21
N VAL A 19 26.09 -18.88 30.64
CA VAL A 19 26.17 -17.40 30.58
C VAL A 19 26.30 -16.91 29.15
N ALA A 20 27.09 -17.60 28.31
CA ALA A 20 27.20 -17.31 26.89
C ALA A 20 25.87 -17.50 26.17
N ALA A 21 25.20 -18.64 26.38
CA ALA A 21 23.89 -18.92 25.81
C ALA A 21 22.83 -17.92 26.28
N GLY A 22 22.77 -17.61 27.58
CA GLY A 22 21.84 -16.62 28.13
C GLY A 22 22.06 -15.22 27.56
N THR A 23 23.31 -14.83 27.34
CA THR A 23 23.65 -13.52 26.75
C THR A 23 23.28 -13.48 25.27
N LEU A 24 23.54 -14.53 24.50
CA LEU A 24 23.15 -14.60 23.08
C LEU A 24 21.63 -14.59 22.91
N LEU A 25 20.91 -15.35 23.73
CA LEU A 25 19.44 -15.38 23.70
C LEU A 25 18.85 -14.03 24.13
N GLY A 26 19.36 -13.43 25.19
CA GLY A 26 18.92 -12.11 25.65
C GLY A 26 19.19 -11.01 24.63
N ALA A 27 20.41 -10.96 24.08
CA ALA A 27 20.78 -9.99 23.05
C ALA A 27 19.98 -10.21 21.75
N GLY A 28 19.80 -11.47 21.33
CA GLY A 28 19.00 -11.82 20.16
C GLY A 28 17.54 -11.44 20.32
N PHE A 29 16.95 -11.65 21.49
CA PHE A 29 15.58 -11.24 21.80
C PHE A 29 15.41 -9.71 21.75
N ILE A 30 16.33 -8.97 22.37
CA ILE A 30 16.32 -7.50 22.33
C ILE A 30 16.47 -7.02 20.88
N ALA A 31 17.42 -7.59 20.13
CA ALA A 31 17.62 -7.25 18.72
C ALA A 31 16.37 -7.54 17.87
N ALA A 32 15.68 -8.65 18.12
CA ALA A 32 14.43 -9.00 17.43
C ALA A 32 13.31 -8.00 17.73
N ILE A 33 13.16 -7.56 18.98
CA ILE A 33 12.17 -6.52 19.35
C ILE A 33 12.49 -5.20 18.65
N VAL A 34 13.74 -4.75 18.74
CA VAL A 34 14.18 -3.49 18.11
C VAL A 34 13.96 -3.54 16.61
N PHE A 35 14.32 -4.66 15.97
CA PHE A 35 14.10 -4.87 14.55
C PHE A 35 12.60 -4.86 14.21
N ALA A 36 11.76 -5.62 14.92
CA ALA A 36 10.34 -5.70 14.64
C ALA A 36 9.64 -4.34 14.81
N ALA A 37 9.98 -3.60 15.86
CA ALA A 37 9.47 -2.26 16.10
C ALA A 37 9.92 -1.29 15.01
N GLY A 38 11.21 -1.28 14.67
CA GLY A 38 11.77 -0.43 13.62
C GLY A 38 11.19 -0.74 12.24
N PHE A 39 11.08 -2.02 11.89
CA PHE A 39 10.49 -2.49 10.63
C PHE A 39 9.02 -2.09 10.53
N THR A 40 8.22 -2.34 11.57
CA THR A 40 6.79 -1.99 11.57
C THR A 40 6.60 -0.49 11.47
N GLY A 41 7.38 0.29 12.23
CA GLY A 41 7.35 1.75 12.18
C GLY A 41 7.72 2.29 10.79
N PHE A 42 8.74 1.71 10.16
CA PHE A 42 9.13 2.09 8.80
C PHE A 42 8.05 1.75 7.77
N VAL A 43 7.48 0.53 7.82
CA VAL A 43 6.38 0.14 6.94
C VAL A 43 5.19 1.09 7.09
N GLU A 44 4.86 1.48 8.31
CA GLU A 44 3.75 2.40 8.56
C GLU A 44 4.06 3.83 8.11
N TYR A 45 5.29 4.32 8.30
CA TYR A 45 5.74 5.59 7.74
C TYR A 45 5.54 5.64 6.21
N THR A 46 5.89 4.55 5.52
CA THR A 46 5.69 4.46 4.05
C THR A 46 4.22 4.33 3.61
N ASN A 47 3.26 4.31 4.54
CA ASN A 47 1.82 4.37 4.25
C ASN A 47 1.25 5.77 4.41
N THR A 48 2.05 6.74 4.88
CA THR A 48 1.58 8.10 5.14
C THR A 48 1.43 8.90 3.85
N MET A 49 0.48 9.85 3.85
CA MET A 49 0.28 10.78 2.73
C MET A 49 1.58 11.51 2.32
N PRO A 50 2.39 12.08 3.23
CA PRO A 50 3.63 12.76 2.84
C PRO A 50 4.62 11.84 2.12
N PHE A 51 4.70 10.56 2.50
CA PHE A 51 5.53 9.59 1.79
C PHE A 51 4.97 9.29 0.41
N CYS A 52 3.67 9.01 0.29
CA CYS A 52 3.03 8.72 -0.99
C CYS A 52 3.20 9.86 -2.00
N THR A 53 3.19 11.12 -1.55
CA THR A 53 3.36 12.30 -2.39
C THR A 53 4.80 12.84 -2.40
N SER A 54 5.78 12.03 -2.01
CA SER A 54 7.20 12.46 -2.03
C SER A 54 7.81 12.40 -3.43
N CYS A 55 7.33 11.49 -4.29
CA CYS A 55 7.66 11.44 -5.72
C CYS A 55 6.83 12.48 -6.49
N HIS A 56 7.43 13.12 -7.50
CA HIS A 56 6.79 14.23 -8.20
C HIS A 56 5.59 13.78 -9.02
N GLU A 57 5.64 12.60 -9.66
CA GLU A 57 4.53 12.05 -10.44
C GLU A 57 3.29 11.76 -9.56
N MET A 58 3.53 11.34 -8.32
CA MET A 58 2.45 11.12 -7.36
C MET A 58 1.90 12.45 -6.84
N ARG A 59 2.76 13.44 -6.60
CA ARG A 59 2.38 14.75 -6.07
C ARG A 59 1.66 15.62 -7.09
N GLU A 60 2.16 15.66 -8.32
CA GLU A 60 1.75 16.63 -9.33
C GLU A 60 0.62 16.09 -10.20
N PHE A 61 0.61 14.78 -10.48
CA PHE A 61 -0.40 14.19 -11.37
C PHE A 61 -1.50 13.51 -10.54
N VAL A 62 -1.14 12.52 -9.72
CA VAL A 62 -2.12 11.64 -9.04
C VAL A 62 -2.82 12.35 -7.85
N TYR A 63 -2.05 13.03 -7.00
CA TYR A 63 -2.57 13.70 -5.82
C TYR A 63 -3.45 14.91 -6.16
N ALA A 64 -3.12 15.63 -7.24
CA ALA A 64 -3.94 16.73 -7.74
C ALA A 64 -5.36 16.25 -8.08
N GLU A 65 -5.49 15.11 -8.75
CA GLU A 65 -6.79 14.50 -9.07
C GLU A 65 -7.52 14.00 -7.82
N TYR A 66 -6.80 13.33 -6.91
CA TYR A 66 -7.37 12.80 -5.67
C TYR A 66 -8.01 13.90 -4.82
N ARG A 67 -7.43 15.12 -4.79
CA ARG A 67 -7.97 16.25 -4.03
C ARG A 67 -9.34 16.74 -4.52
N GLU A 68 -9.71 16.41 -5.75
CA GLU A 68 -11.03 16.73 -6.30
C GLU A 68 -12.02 15.57 -6.13
N SER A 69 -11.57 14.43 -5.59
CA SER A 69 -12.40 13.25 -5.40
C SER A 69 -13.27 13.30 -4.14
N PRO A 70 -14.39 12.55 -4.10
CA PRO A 70 -15.20 12.38 -2.90
C PRO A 70 -14.44 11.76 -1.71
N HIS A 71 -13.34 11.04 -1.96
CA HIS A 71 -12.52 10.43 -0.92
C HIS A 71 -11.60 11.42 -0.20
N TYR A 72 -11.44 12.63 -0.75
CA TYR A 72 -10.73 13.74 -0.11
C TYR A 72 -11.67 14.88 0.31
N ARG A 73 -12.58 15.31 -0.57
CA ARG A 73 -13.55 16.38 -0.31
C ARG A 73 -14.95 15.80 -0.18
N ASN A 74 -15.45 15.73 1.05
CA ASN A 74 -16.81 15.26 1.33
C ASN A 74 -17.43 15.96 2.54
N ASN A 75 -18.73 15.74 2.72
CA ASN A 75 -19.54 16.36 3.77
C ASN A 75 -19.27 15.82 5.17
N SER A 76 -18.62 14.67 5.29
CA SER A 76 -18.35 14.03 6.59
C SER A 76 -17.06 14.53 7.25
N GLY A 77 -16.15 15.12 6.47
CA GLY A 77 -14.81 15.50 6.92
C GLY A 77 -13.85 14.32 7.10
N VAL A 78 -14.30 13.08 6.90
CA VAL A 78 -13.47 11.87 6.93
C VAL A 78 -12.93 11.59 5.54
N SER A 79 -11.61 11.47 5.40
CA SER A 79 -10.95 11.22 4.11
C SER A 79 -10.21 9.89 4.13
N ALA A 80 -10.25 9.15 3.02
CA ALA A 80 -9.47 7.94 2.82
C ALA A 80 -8.13 8.29 2.19
N THR A 81 -7.01 7.90 2.80
CA THR A 81 -5.67 8.21 2.29
C THR A 81 -5.27 7.32 1.12
N CYS A 82 -4.13 7.62 0.47
CA CYS A 82 -3.57 6.76 -0.58
C CYS A 82 -3.44 5.29 -0.12
N ALA A 83 -2.97 5.07 1.11
CA ALA A 83 -2.75 3.73 1.63
C ALA A 83 -4.06 2.97 1.90
N ASP A 84 -5.15 3.66 2.26
CA ASP A 84 -6.44 3.01 2.51
C ASP A 84 -6.95 2.25 1.26
N CYS A 85 -6.62 2.74 0.06
CA CYS A 85 -7.02 2.12 -1.20
C CYS A 85 -5.90 1.30 -1.88
N HIS A 86 -4.64 1.73 -1.78
CA HIS A 86 -3.53 1.12 -2.54
C HIS A 86 -2.63 0.19 -1.72
N VAL A 87 -2.80 0.14 -0.39
CA VAL A 87 -2.00 -0.70 0.51
C VAL A 87 -2.93 -1.56 1.38
N PRO A 88 -2.90 -2.90 1.21
CA PRO A 88 -3.73 -3.79 2.02
C PRO A 88 -3.48 -3.61 3.52
N ARG A 89 -4.55 -3.66 4.34
CA ARG A 89 -4.40 -3.60 5.81
C ARG A 89 -3.79 -4.89 6.39
N ALA A 90 -4.15 -6.04 5.82
CA ALA A 90 -3.65 -7.34 6.26
C ALA A 90 -2.15 -7.52 5.96
N PHE A 91 -1.41 -8.13 6.88
CA PHE A 91 0.06 -8.16 6.86
C PHE A 91 0.66 -8.78 5.60
N VAL A 92 0.24 -10.00 5.23
CA VAL A 92 0.79 -10.72 4.07
C VAL A 92 0.56 -9.96 2.75
N PRO A 93 -0.67 -9.56 2.38
CA PRO A 93 -0.86 -8.80 1.14
C PRO A 93 -0.25 -7.40 1.20
N LYS A 94 -0.15 -6.77 2.39
CA LYS A 94 0.60 -5.52 2.57
C LYS A 94 2.06 -5.69 2.16
N LEU A 95 2.71 -6.73 2.69
CA LEU A 95 4.11 -7.00 2.40
C LEU A 95 4.32 -7.32 0.91
N ALA A 96 3.46 -8.12 0.29
CA ALA A 96 3.52 -8.41 -1.14
C ALA A 96 3.40 -7.13 -2.00
N ARG A 97 2.46 -6.23 -1.66
CA ARG A 97 2.31 -4.94 -2.35
C ARG A 97 3.52 -4.03 -2.17
N LYS A 98 4.11 -4.00 -0.98
CA LYS A 98 5.34 -3.23 -0.68
C LYS A 98 6.54 -3.77 -1.45
N ILE A 99 6.70 -5.10 -1.52
CA ILE A 99 7.70 -5.76 -2.36
C ILE A 99 7.52 -5.34 -3.82
N LYS A 100 6.30 -5.44 -4.37
CA LYS A 100 6.00 -4.97 -5.74
C LYS A 100 6.38 -3.50 -5.93
N ALA A 101 6.07 -2.62 -4.97
CA ALA A 101 6.46 -1.21 -5.05
C ALA A 101 7.99 -1.05 -5.14
N THR A 102 8.73 -1.80 -4.31
CA THR A 102 10.19 -1.74 -4.27
C THR A 102 10.84 -2.22 -5.56
N PHE A 103 10.31 -3.27 -6.19
CA PHE A 103 10.91 -3.85 -7.39
C PHE A 103 10.40 -3.26 -8.71
N VAL A 104 9.18 -2.72 -8.74
CA VAL A 104 8.57 -2.16 -9.96
C VAL A 104 8.58 -0.64 -9.94
N GLU A 105 7.99 -0.03 -8.90
CA GLU A 105 7.66 1.41 -8.89
C GLU A 105 8.89 2.25 -8.60
N VAL A 106 9.75 1.84 -7.64
CA VAL A 106 10.98 2.57 -7.34
C VAL A 106 11.93 2.61 -8.54
N PRO A 107 12.25 1.50 -9.23
CA PRO A 107 13.06 1.57 -10.45
C PRO A 107 12.38 2.36 -11.57
N SER A 108 11.06 2.25 -11.74
CA SER A 108 10.33 3.01 -12.77
C SER A 108 10.39 4.52 -12.52
N HIS A 109 10.35 4.96 -11.26
CA HIS A 109 10.59 6.35 -10.86
C HIS A 109 12.03 6.77 -11.20
N LEU A 110 13.03 5.99 -10.76
CA LEU A 110 14.45 6.29 -10.96
C LEU A 110 14.84 6.33 -12.46
N LEU A 111 14.18 5.53 -13.29
CA LEU A 111 14.36 5.49 -14.74
C LEU A 111 13.51 6.54 -15.49
N GLY A 112 12.70 7.33 -14.79
CA GLY A 112 11.89 8.39 -15.39
C GLY A 112 10.82 7.89 -16.38
N ARG A 113 10.20 6.73 -16.10
CA ARG A 113 9.22 6.12 -17.01
C ARG A 113 7.93 6.92 -17.16
N ILE A 114 7.52 7.64 -16.11
CA ILE A 114 6.32 8.50 -16.07
C ILE A 114 6.63 9.87 -15.47
N ASP A 115 7.83 10.39 -15.73
CA ASP A 115 8.33 11.63 -15.11
C ASP A 115 7.75 12.92 -15.72
N THR A 116 7.07 12.85 -16.87
CA THR A 116 6.35 13.99 -17.47
C THR A 116 4.86 13.69 -17.58
N PRO A 117 4.01 14.73 -17.68
CA PRO A 117 2.57 14.55 -17.92
C PRO A 117 2.28 13.69 -19.15
N GLU A 118 3.02 13.89 -20.25
CA GLU A 118 2.82 13.17 -21.51
C GLU A 118 3.12 11.67 -21.34
N LYS A 119 4.22 11.33 -20.66
CA LYS A 119 4.56 9.94 -20.36
C LYS A 119 3.54 9.31 -19.41
N PHE A 120 3.11 10.04 -18.38
CA PHE A 120 2.08 9.56 -17.44
C PHE A 120 0.76 9.29 -18.15
N GLU A 121 0.28 10.20 -19.00
CA GLU A 121 -0.95 10.03 -19.78
C GLU A 121 -0.85 8.86 -20.77
N ALA A 122 0.29 8.69 -21.44
CA ALA A 122 0.54 7.54 -22.32
C ALA A 122 0.46 6.19 -21.58
N HIS A 123 0.78 6.18 -20.28
CA HIS A 123 0.75 5.00 -19.42
C HIS A 123 -0.53 4.86 -18.58
N ARG A 124 -1.39 5.88 -18.53
CA ARG A 124 -2.51 5.96 -17.59
C ARG A 124 -3.44 4.76 -17.68
N GLY A 125 -3.79 4.34 -18.90
CA GLY A 125 -4.68 3.19 -19.13
C GLY A 125 -4.14 1.93 -18.46
N ARG A 126 -2.90 1.56 -18.78
CA ARG A 126 -2.22 0.38 -18.23
C ARG A 126 -2.05 0.46 -16.71
N LEU A 127 -1.68 1.63 -16.19
CA LEU A 127 -1.55 1.86 -14.74
C LEU A 127 -2.89 1.67 -14.02
N ALA A 128 -3.96 2.23 -14.57
CA ALA A 128 -5.30 2.09 -14.02
C ALA A 128 -5.78 0.63 -14.07
N GLU A 129 -5.61 -0.06 -15.20
CA GLU A 129 -5.96 -1.46 -15.37
C GLU A 129 -5.22 -2.37 -14.40
N SER A 130 -3.92 -2.15 -14.17
CA SER A 130 -3.13 -2.88 -13.18
C SER A 130 -3.70 -2.76 -11.76
N VAL A 131 -4.14 -1.55 -11.38
CA VAL A 131 -4.77 -1.31 -10.08
C VAL A 131 -6.16 -1.94 -10.02
N TRP A 132 -6.98 -1.79 -11.05
CA TRP A 132 -8.33 -2.35 -11.10
C TRP A 132 -8.32 -3.87 -11.10
N ALA A 133 -7.39 -4.50 -11.84
CA ALA A 133 -7.19 -5.94 -11.82
C ALA A 133 -6.84 -6.42 -10.41
N ALA A 134 -5.95 -5.72 -9.70
CA ALA A 134 -5.60 -6.07 -8.32
C ALA A 134 -6.78 -5.91 -7.34
N MET A 135 -7.58 -4.85 -7.49
CA MET A 135 -8.80 -4.63 -6.69
C MET A 135 -9.87 -5.66 -7.03
N LYS A 136 -10.05 -6.05 -8.29
CA LYS A 136 -11.02 -7.07 -8.70
C LYS A 136 -10.62 -8.45 -8.18
N ALA A 137 -9.36 -8.83 -8.38
CA ALA A 137 -8.83 -10.14 -7.98
C ALA A 137 -8.90 -10.38 -6.46
N ASN A 138 -8.95 -9.31 -5.66
CA ASN A 138 -9.02 -9.40 -4.21
C ASN A 138 -10.41 -9.14 -3.64
N ASP A 139 -11.44 -9.12 -4.50
CA ASP A 139 -12.81 -8.74 -4.16
C ASP A 139 -12.88 -7.37 -3.46
N SER A 140 -12.32 -6.35 -4.10
CA SER A 140 -12.26 -4.94 -3.67
C SER A 140 -12.08 -4.78 -2.16
N ARG A 141 -11.16 -5.56 -1.58
CA ARG A 141 -10.96 -5.70 -0.13
C ARG A 141 -10.76 -4.35 0.53
N GLU A 142 -10.00 -3.47 -0.11
CA GLU A 142 -9.70 -2.12 0.37
C GLU A 142 -10.95 -1.23 0.39
N CYS A 143 -11.83 -1.34 -0.62
CA CYS A 143 -13.12 -0.66 -0.62
C CYS A 143 -14.01 -1.17 0.52
N ARG A 144 -14.10 -2.50 0.66
CA ARG A 144 -14.96 -3.17 1.65
C ARG A 144 -14.51 -2.98 3.10
N ALA A 145 -13.25 -2.59 3.31
CA ALA A 145 -12.74 -2.24 4.64
C ALA A 145 -13.40 -0.97 5.23
N CYS A 146 -14.07 -0.17 4.40
CA CYS A 146 -14.83 1.02 4.80
C CYS A 146 -16.29 1.00 4.30
N HIS A 147 -16.55 0.35 3.16
CA HIS A 147 -17.87 0.25 2.54
C HIS A 147 -18.43 -1.16 2.68
N ASP A 148 -19.26 -1.40 3.69
CA ASP A 148 -20.00 -2.65 3.81
C ASP A 148 -21.22 -2.64 2.87
N PRO A 149 -21.28 -3.53 1.86
CA PRO A 149 -22.43 -3.61 0.95
C PRO A 149 -23.75 -3.91 1.64
N MET A 150 -23.73 -4.57 2.81
CA MET A 150 -24.91 -4.90 3.60
C MET A 150 -25.43 -3.72 4.41
N GLN A 151 -24.60 -2.70 4.66
CA GLN A 151 -24.96 -1.51 5.43
C GLN A 151 -25.28 -0.30 4.53
N MET A 152 -25.29 -0.50 3.21
CA MET A 152 -25.69 0.55 2.28
C MET A 152 -27.20 0.81 2.39
N THR A 153 -27.58 2.06 2.61
CA THR A 153 -28.97 2.52 2.64
C THR A 153 -29.57 2.56 1.22
N LEU A 154 -29.89 1.40 0.64
CA LEU A 154 -30.28 1.22 -0.76
C LEU A 154 -31.48 2.08 -1.18
N GLU A 155 -32.44 2.27 -0.29
CA GLU A 155 -33.66 3.07 -0.46
C GLU A 155 -33.39 4.56 -0.71
N THR A 156 -32.25 5.09 -0.27
CA THR A 156 -31.86 6.49 -0.53
C THR A 156 -31.15 6.68 -1.87
N GLN A 157 -30.80 5.58 -2.54
CA GLN A 157 -30.09 5.64 -3.81
C GLN A 157 -31.05 5.87 -4.99
N LYS A 158 -30.52 6.43 -6.08
CA LYS A 158 -31.27 6.56 -7.34
C LYS A 158 -31.73 5.16 -7.81
N PRO A 159 -32.94 5.01 -8.39
CA PRO A 159 -33.51 3.70 -8.73
C PRO A 159 -32.58 2.77 -9.53
N ARG A 160 -31.84 3.34 -10.50
CA ARG A 160 -30.86 2.61 -11.30
C ARG A 160 -29.66 2.10 -10.47
N ALA A 161 -29.13 2.94 -9.58
CA ALA A 161 -28.00 2.56 -8.73
C ALA A 161 -28.43 1.47 -7.72
N ARG A 162 -29.61 1.63 -7.12
CA ARG A 162 -30.20 0.61 -6.24
C ARG A 162 -30.33 -0.74 -6.94
N ALA A 163 -30.91 -0.76 -8.15
CA ALA A 163 -31.05 -2.00 -8.92
C ALA A 163 -29.70 -2.65 -9.21
N ARG A 164 -28.67 -1.86 -9.57
CA ARG A 164 -27.32 -2.36 -9.81
C ARG A 164 -26.63 -2.91 -8.55
N HIS A 165 -26.77 -2.25 -7.41
CA HIS A 165 -26.21 -2.78 -6.17
C HIS A 165 -26.90 -4.06 -5.71
N LEU A 166 -28.22 -4.17 -5.90
CA LEU A 166 -28.94 -5.42 -5.61
C LEU A 166 -28.49 -6.57 -6.54
N ASP A 167 -28.29 -6.28 -7.83
CA ASP A 167 -27.77 -7.23 -8.82
C ASP A 167 -26.36 -7.70 -8.45
N ALA A 168 -25.46 -6.76 -8.11
CA ALA A 168 -24.08 -7.03 -7.70
C ALA A 168 -23.98 -7.95 -6.47
N GLN A 169 -24.93 -7.84 -5.53
CA GLN A 169 -24.98 -8.73 -4.35
C GLN A 169 -25.27 -10.19 -4.72
N VAL A 170 -25.91 -10.44 -5.87
CA VAL A 170 -26.25 -11.79 -6.35
C VAL A 170 -25.23 -12.28 -7.39
N SER A 171 -24.79 -11.39 -8.28
CA SER A 171 -23.87 -11.72 -9.39
C SER A 171 -22.42 -11.93 -8.93
N GLY A 172 -22.05 -11.46 -7.72
CA GLY A 172 -20.70 -11.53 -7.20
C GLY A 172 -19.74 -10.51 -7.83
N GLU A 173 -20.28 -9.46 -8.46
CA GLU A 173 -19.48 -8.34 -8.97
C GLU A 173 -18.77 -7.60 -7.82
N THR A 174 -17.56 -7.14 -8.12
CA THR A 174 -16.74 -6.37 -7.17
C THR A 174 -17.03 -4.88 -7.30
N CYS A 175 -16.66 -4.08 -6.30
CA CYS A 175 -16.88 -2.63 -6.34
C CYS A 175 -16.25 -1.98 -7.59
N ILE A 176 -15.05 -2.44 -7.95
CA ILE A 176 -14.27 -1.87 -9.06
C ILE A 176 -14.77 -2.27 -10.46
N ASP A 177 -15.70 -3.23 -10.56
CA ASP A 177 -16.33 -3.59 -11.84
C ASP A 177 -17.20 -2.45 -12.39
N CYS A 178 -17.79 -1.65 -11.50
CA CYS A 178 -18.60 -0.48 -11.87
C CYS A 178 -17.95 0.85 -11.48
N HIS A 179 -17.27 0.92 -10.33
CA HIS A 179 -16.73 2.15 -9.80
C HIS A 179 -15.28 2.38 -10.24
N GLN A 180 -15.05 2.57 -11.53
CA GLN A 180 -13.74 2.98 -12.05
C GLN A 180 -13.61 4.50 -12.06
N GLY A 181 -12.38 5.01 -11.87
CA GLY A 181 -12.12 6.46 -11.85
C GLY A 181 -12.71 7.21 -10.65
N ILE A 182 -12.81 6.55 -9.48
CA ILE A 182 -13.43 7.15 -8.28
C ILE A 182 -12.58 8.26 -7.65
N ALA A 183 -11.25 8.05 -7.65
CA ALA A 183 -10.28 8.97 -7.04
C ALA A 183 -9.41 9.69 -8.06
N HIS A 184 -9.28 9.12 -9.26
CA HIS A 184 -8.39 9.60 -10.31
C HIS A 184 -9.17 9.65 -11.62
N LYS A 185 -8.72 10.52 -12.54
CA LYS A 185 -9.36 10.69 -13.84
C LYS A 185 -9.37 9.35 -14.59
N LEU A 186 -10.56 8.97 -15.05
CA LEU A 186 -10.74 7.76 -15.84
C LEU A 186 -9.93 7.89 -17.15
N PRO A 187 -9.05 6.93 -17.48
CA PRO A 187 -8.38 6.92 -18.77
C PRO A 187 -9.39 6.89 -19.92
N ALA A 188 -8.99 7.46 -21.06
CA ALA A 188 -9.70 7.19 -22.30
C ALA A 188 -9.62 5.68 -22.59
N ARG A 189 -10.71 5.11 -23.11
CA ARG A 189 -10.73 3.70 -23.53
C ARG A 189 -9.66 3.51 -24.63
N PRO A 190 -8.77 2.51 -24.55
CA PRO A 190 -7.52 2.54 -25.30
C PRO A 190 -7.76 2.50 -26.83
N GLU A 191 -7.13 3.43 -27.54
CA GLU A 191 -6.43 3.09 -28.78
C GLU A 191 -5.10 2.43 -28.33
N ALA A 192 -4.74 1.31 -28.95
CA ALA A 192 -3.64 0.45 -28.52
C ALA A 192 -2.34 1.23 -28.25
N ALA A 193 -1.94 1.35 -26.98
CA ALA A 193 -0.63 1.85 -26.60
C ALA A 193 0.37 0.67 -26.61
N GLU A 194 1.54 0.88 -27.21
CA GLU A 194 2.60 -0.12 -27.34
C GLU A 194 2.91 -0.79 -25.99
N GLU A 195 2.93 -2.13 -25.99
CA GLU A 195 3.25 -2.97 -24.85
C GLU A 195 4.74 -2.84 -24.50
N GLU A 196 5.10 -1.83 -23.72
CA GLU A 196 6.32 -1.93 -22.91
C GLU A 196 6.00 -2.80 -21.69
N ASP A 197 6.78 -3.87 -21.52
CA ASP A 197 6.64 -4.84 -20.45
C ASP A 197 7.12 -4.24 -19.10
N PHE A 198 6.17 -4.01 -18.20
CA PHE A 198 6.41 -3.58 -16.82
C PHE A 198 6.43 -4.76 -15.83
N THR A 199 6.54 -6.00 -16.32
CA THR A 199 6.70 -7.19 -15.47
C THR A 199 8.18 -7.43 -15.14
N LEU A 200 8.66 -6.73 -14.10
CA LEU A 200 9.84 -7.15 -13.33
C LEU A 200 9.51 -7.13 -11.84
#